data_AF-A0A918NRQ7-F1
#
_entry.id   AF-A0A918NRQ7-F1
#
_cell.length_a   1.000
_cell.length_b   1.000
_cell.length_c   1.000
_cell.angle_alpha   90.00
_cell.angle_beta   90.00
_cell.angle_gamma   90.00
#
_symmetry.space_group_name_H-M   'P 1'
#
loop_
_entity.id
_entity.type
_entity.pdbx_description
1 polymer ?
#
loop_
_entity_poly.entity_id
_entity_poly.type
_entity_poly.pdbx_seq_one_letter_code
_entity_poly.pdbx_strand_id
1 'polypeptide(L)'
;MNASDSHVTAFADLFGPPPDGPAVPVDWAAVESWLGLRLPADYKAVASAYGPLDIGEHLWLHTPCGNKGWFDYGTWVLEGRRDAPGVIPFGATRTADTLYWDTTASVDPDRWPVVLRCQDDENAGRDPWRRFGTPLLPTLVRLVAEGLRPSAVRTAFLTDLEPGAWTPPARRPEPTPEQRAAFAEGSGLETLIALVPPPAAPDLGEHTWDWLYERLGTRLPTEYVDFMKAYGAGCWADWLSFNTPLGPDKYDLAPVVEWFGDAYRDRRTRFPQFNPLAVWPEPGGFLPFADSIDGDQLCWLTEGATPDDWPLIVVPRHAQQGPPLPGTLTDVLLDWLRGHFTTEGLPRVAEPHEDALDHIGFAPFVV
;
A
#
# COMPACT_ATOMS: atom_id res chain seq x y z
N MET A 1 9.69 39.97 -7.13
CA MET A 1 9.82 40.90 -5.99
C MET A 1 8.50 41.60 -5.79
N ASN A 2 7.82 41.33 -4.68
CA ASN A 2 7.01 42.32 -3.99
C ASN A 2 6.77 41.85 -2.54
N ALA A 3 6.87 42.82 -1.62
CA ALA A 3 6.55 42.84 -0.20
C ALA A 3 6.19 41.49 0.48
N SER A 4 6.98 41.15 1.51
CA SER A 4 6.79 40.03 2.44
C SER A 4 5.35 39.52 2.56
N ASP A 5 5.12 38.29 2.10
CA ASP A 5 3.90 37.56 2.40
C ASP A 5 3.67 37.59 3.92
N SER A 6 2.52 38.10 4.36
CA SER A 6 2.22 38.27 5.79
C SER A 6 2.31 36.95 6.55
N HIS A 7 2.08 35.82 5.89
CA HIS A 7 2.22 34.49 6.50
C HIS A 7 3.69 34.12 6.71
N VAL A 8 4.57 34.45 5.75
CA VAL A 8 6.02 34.24 5.89
C VAL A 8 6.58 35.12 7.01
N THR A 9 6.14 36.38 7.11
CA THR A 9 6.54 37.26 8.24
C THR A 9 6.08 36.69 9.58
N ALA A 10 4.80 36.30 9.69
CA ALA A 10 4.28 35.73 10.93
C ALA A 10 5.00 34.43 11.35
N PHE A 11 5.39 33.59 10.39
CA PHE A 11 6.21 32.41 10.66
C PHE A 11 7.63 32.79 11.08
N ALA A 12 8.24 33.77 10.42
CA ALA A 12 9.59 34.24 10.73
C ALA A 12 9.68 34.90 12.12
N ASP A 13 8.63 35.56 12.57
CA ASP A 13 8.55 36.14 13.91
C ASP A 13 8.60 35.05 15.01
N LEU A 14 8.15 33.83 14.70
CA LEU A 14 8.19 32.69 15.61
C LEU A 14 9.49 31.90 15.53
N PHE A 15 9.98 31.63 14.31
CA PHE A 15 11.03 30.62 14.09
C PHE A 15 12.31 31.16 13.43
N GLY A 16 12.35 32.45 13.11
CA GLY A 16 13.44 33.10 12.39
C GLY A 16 13.27 33.07 10.85
N PRO A 17 14.16 33.77 10.12
CA PRO A 17 14.07 33.89 8.66
C PRO A 17 14.26 32.54 7.95
N PRO A 18 13.86 32.43 6.66
CA PRO A 18 14.12 31.23 5.86
C PRO A 18 15.61 30.84 5.87
N PRO A 19 15.93 29.53 5.97
CA PRO A 19 17.30 29.05 5.86
C PRO A 19 17.94 29.41 4.52
N ASP A 20 19.24 29.68 4.51
CA ASP A 20 19.99 30.01 3.30
C ASP A 20 19.83 28.95 2.18
N GLY A 21 19.82 29.41 0.94
CA GLY A 21 19.64 28.58 -0.26
C GLY A 21 18.20 28.51 -0.78
N PRO A 22 17.97 28.00 -1.99
CA PRO A 22 16.63 27.92 -2.58
C PRO A 22 15.77 26.87 -1.86
N ALA A 23 14.51 27.18 -1.56
CA ALA A 23 13.54 26.18 -1.12
C ALA A 23 13.23 25.20 -2.27
N VAL A 24 12.66 24.03 -1.93
CA VAL A 24 12.20 23.09 -2.96
C VAL A 24 11.08 23.76 -3.76
N PRO A 25 11.20 23.87 -5.09
CA PRO A 25 10.16 24.50 -5.90
C PRO A 25 8.89 23.65 -5.87
N VAL A 26 7.73 24.30 -5.79
CA VAL A 26 6.43 23.63 -5.76
C VAL A 26 5.53 24.26 -6.81
N ASP A 27 4.95 23.43 -7.68
CA ASP A 27 3.85 23.83 -8.56
C ASP A 27 2.52 23.62 -7.82
N TRP A 28 2.06 24.67 -7.13
CA TRP A 28 0.82 24.60 -6.36
C TRP A 28 -0.41 24.36 -7.23
N ALA A 29 -0.41 24.80 -8.50
CA ALA A 29 -1.54 24.57 -9.39
C ALA A 29 -1.65 23.08 -9.75
N ALA A 30 -0.52 22.42 -10.02
CA ALA A 30 -0.48 20.97 -10.24
C ALA A 30 -0.93 20.20 -8.99
N VAL A 31 -0.44 20.59 -7.80
CA VAL A 31 -0.81 19.96 -6.52
C VAL A 31 -2.30 20.09 -6.24
N GLU A 32 -2.88 21.29 -6.31
CA GLU A 32 -4.30 21.53 -6.01
C GLU A 32 -5.21 20.88 -7.07
N SER A 33 -4.79 20.88 -8.35
CA SER A 33 -5.50 20.16 -9.41
C SER A 33 -5.52 18.66 -9.16
N TRP A 34 -4.40 18.08 -8.71
CA TRP A 34 -4.30 16.65 -8.38
C TRP A 34 -5.08 16.28 -7.12
N LEU A 35 -5.07 17.12 -6.08
CA LEU A 35 -5.87 16.91 -4.87
C LEU A 35 -7.37 17.12 -5.09
N GLY A 36 -7.76 17.86 -6.14
CA GLY A 36 -9.13 18.30 -6.35
C GLY A 36 -9.61 19.32 -5.31
N LEU A 37 -8.69 19.89 -4.52
CA LEU A 37 -8.96 20.80 -3.41
C LEU A 37 -7.85 21.85 -3.34
N ARG A 38 -8.22 23.04 -2.85
CA ARG A 38 -7.24 24.07 -2.50
C ARG A 38 -6.61 23.78 -1.14
N LEU A 39 -5.36 24.18 -0.96
CA LEU A 39 -4.63 24.11 0.31
C LEU A 39 -4.60 25.49 1.02
N PRO A 40 -4.43 25.52 2.35
CA PRO A 40 -4.33 26.76 3.12
C PRO A 40 -3.22 27.69 2.61
N ALA A 41 -3.51 28.98 2.53
CA ALA A 41 -2.59 30.00 2.03
C ALA A 41 -1.34 30.14 2.91
N ASP A 42 -1.50 30.01 4.23
CA ASP A 42 -0.39 30.11 5.18
C ASP A 42 0.62 28.96 5.01
N TYR A 43 0.13 27.74 4.81
CA TYR A 43 0.95 26.59 4.46
C TYR A 43 1.69 26.79 3.15
N LYS A 44 1.00 27.18 2.07
CA LYS A 44 1.63 27.38 0.76
C LYS A 44 2.73 28.44 0.83
N ALA A 45 2.49 29.52 1.56
CA ALA A 45 3.46 30.58 1.79
C ALA A 45 4.72 30.07 2.52
N VAL A 46 4.52 29.38 3.65
CA VAL A 46 5.62 28.81 4.45
C VAL A 46 6.40 27.75 3.65
N ALA A 47 5.71 26.79 3.04
CA ALA A 47 6.32 25.74 2.24
C ALA A 47 7.10 26.29 1.04
N SER A 48 6.61 27.35 0.37
CA SER A 48 7.32 27.98 -0.75
C SER A 48 8.59 28.72 -0.32
N ALA A 49 8.58 29.30 0.88
CA ALA A 49 9.69 30.11 1.38
C ALA A 49 10.75 29.25 2.10
N TYR A 50 10.32 28.25 2.86
CA TYR A 50 11.18 27.45 3.73
C TYR A 50 11.47 26.05 3.17
N GLY A 51 10.59 25.50 2.34
CA GLY A 51 10.60 24.08 1.97
C GLY A 51 10.22 23.17 3.14
N PRO A 52 10.55 21.86 3.04
CA PRO A 52 10.37 20.93 4.15
C PRO A 52 11.21 21.31 5.38
N LEU A 53 10.60 21.26 6.55
CA LEU A 53 11.20 21.75 7.79
C LEU A 53 11.18 20.72 8.90
N ASP A 54 12.21 20.77 9.73
CA ASP A 54 12.17 20.31 11.11
C ASP A 54 11.94 21.53 12.03
N ILE A 55 10.78 21.55 12.68
CA ILE A 55 10.31 22.62 13.56
C ILE A 55 10.43 22.15 15.00
N GLY A 56 11.19 22.90 15.77
CA GLY A 56 11.38 22.75 17.20
C GLY A 56 11.99 21.42 17.63
N GLU A 57 12.67 20.67 16.73
CA GLU A 57 13.19 19.32 16.98
C GLU A 57 12.10 18.27 17.26
N HIS A 58 10.84 18.57 16.94
CA HIS A 58 9.69 17.71 17.27
C HIS A 58 8.73 17.50 16.10
N LEU A 59 8.56 18.50 15.23
CA LEU A 59 7.61 18.45 14.13
C LEU A 59 8.33 18.47 12.79
N TRP A 60 7.87 17.66 11.85
CA TRP A 60 8.22 17.74 10.45
C TRP A 60 7.08 18.38 9.68
N LEU A 61 7.39 19.42 8.92
CA LEU A 61 6.50 19.99 7.93
C LEU A 61 6.83 19.35 6.58
N HIS A 62 5.90 18.57 6.04
CA HIS A 62 6.05 17.96 4.71
C HIS A 62 5.60 18.95 3.64
N THR A 63 6.32 19.01 2.52
CA THR A 63 5.93 19.79 1.33
C THR A 63 5.91 18.88 0.11
N PRO A 64 5.22 19.30 -0.98
CA PRO A 64 5.24 18.55 -2.23
C PRO A 64 6.65 18.39 -2.78
N CYS A 65 7.23 17.20 -2.59
CA CYS A 65 8.57 16.82 -3.02
C CYS A 65 8.69 15.29 -3.11
N GLY A 66 9.61 14.83 -3.95
CA GLY A 66 10.08 13.46 -4.00
C GLY A 66 11.49 13.36 -3.43
N ASN A 67 11.75 12.33 -2.62
CA ASN A 67 13.06 11.92 -2.17
C ASN A 67 13.23 10.44 -2.49
N LYS A 68 14.19 10.15 -3.36
CA LYS A 68 14.32 8.86 -4.02
C LYS A 68 14.43 7.72 -3.01
N GLY A 69 13.48 6.78 -3.09
CA GLY A 69 13.44 5.58 -2.25
C GLY A 69 13.09 5.81 -0.78
N TRP A 70 12.70 7.04 -0.39
CA TRP A 70 12.34 7.36 0.98
C TRP A 70 10.98 8.03 1.13
N PHE A 71 10.64 9.00 0.27
CA PHE A 71 9.41 9.77 0.43
C PHE A 71 8.88 10.23 -0.92
N ASP A 72 7.60 9.97 -1.18
CA ASP A 72 6.83 10.67 -2.20
C ASP A 72 5.63 11.34 -1.54
N TYR A 73 5.45 12.64 -1.80
CA TYR A 73 4.35 13.40 -1.23
C TYR A 73 2.97 12.85 -1.64
N GLY A 74 2.84 12.34 -2.86
CA GLY A 74 1.59 11.80 -3.37
C GLY A 74 1.19 10.53 -2.62
N THR A 75 2.09 9.56 -2.56
CA THR A 75 1.91 8.33 -1.80
C THR A 75 1.52 8.63 -0.35
N TRP A 76 2.29 9.49 0.32
CA TRP A 76 2.04 9.83 1.73
C TRP A 76 0.69 10.51 1.96
N VAL A 77 0.26 11.42 1.07
CA VAL A 77 -1.06 12.07 1.18
C VAL A 77 -2.19 11.10 0.91
N LEU A 78 -2.05 10.19 -0.07
CA LEU A 78 -3.06 9.19 -0.38
C LEU A 78 -3.24 8.21 0.77
N GLU A 79 -2.16 7.70 1.34
CA GLU A 79 -2.18 6.82 2.53
C GLU A 79 -2.85 7.52 3.72
N GLY A 80 -2.44 8.74 4.05
CA GLY A 80 -3.04 9.45 5.19
C GLY A 80 -4.53 9.78 5.00
N ARG A 81 -4.98 10.02 3.76
CA ARG A 81 -6.42 10.20 3.46
C ARG A 81 -7.21 8.91 3.51
N ARG A 82 -6.59 7.79 3.10
CA ARG A 82 -7.15 6.45 3.18
C ARG A 82 -7.40 6.07 4.64
N ASP A 83 -6.39 6.28 5.49
CA ASP A 83 -6.44 5.94 6.91
C ASP A 83 -7.36 6.86 7.72
N ALA A 84 -7.61 8.07 7.24
CA ALA A 84 -8.47 9.06 7.89
C ALA A 84 -9.23 9.92 6.86
N PRO A 85 -10.45 9.50 6.47
CA PRO A 85 -11.28 10.27 5.55
C PRO A 85 -11.65 11.65 6.10
N GLY A 86 -11.71 12.64 5.22
CA GLY A 86 -12.09 14.01 5.58
C GLY A 86 -10.95 14.86 6.14
N VAL A 87 -9.74 14.31 6.26
CA VAL A 87 -8.55 15.06 6.64
C VAL A 87 -7.44 14.98 5.58
N ILE A 88 -6.50 15.94 5.59
CA ILE A 88 -5.31 15.93 4.71
C ILE A 88 -4.05 16.03 5.57
N PRO A 89 -3.11 15.07 5.46
CA PRO A 89 -1.88 15.13 6.23
C PRO A 89 -0.96 16.25 5.69
N PHE A 90 -0.25 16.92 6.61
CA PHE A 90 0.71 17.97 6.23
C PHE A 90 1.99 17.99 7.06
N GLY A 91 1.99 17.30 8.20
CA GLY A 91 3.18 17.18 9.04
C GLY A 91 3.16 15.90 9.84
N ALA A 92 4.28 15.58 10.46
CA ALA A 92 4.40 14.47 11.39
C ALA A 92 5.20 14.90 12.62
N THR A 93 5.07 14.20 13.73
CA THR A 93 5.97 14.31 14.87
C THR A 93 7.13 13.32 14.69
N ARG A 94 8.23 13.54 15.40
CA ARG A 94 9.34 12.56 15.46
C ARG A 94 8.95 11.23 16.12
N THR A 95 7.79 11.17 16.78
CA THR A 95 7.22 9.95 17.38
C THR A 95 6.17 9.29 16.49
N ALA A 96 6.12 9.65 15.20
CA ALA A 96 5.22 9.09 14.19
C ALA A 96 3.73 9.46 14.34
N ASP A 97 3.39 10.49 15.12
CA ASP A 97 2.04 11.06 15.11
C ASP A 97 1.88 11.94 13.86
N THR A 98 0.71 11.95 13.23
CA THR A 98 0.49 12.71 11.99
C THR A 98 -0.41 13.92 12.22
N LEU A 99 0.01 15.09 11.72
CA LEU A 99 -0.77 16.32 11.70
C LEU A 99 -1.58 16.40 10.42
N TYR A 100 -2.86 16.76 10.57
CA TYR A 100 -3.78 16.91 9.46
C TYR A 100 -4.55 18.22 9.53
N TRP A 101 -5.02 18.68 8.38
CA TRP A 101 -6.14 19.64 8.29
C TRP A 101 -7.46 18.88 8.23
N ASP A 102 -8.43 19.27 9.05
CA ASP A 102 -9.81 18.80 8.92
C ASP A 102 -10.53 19.56 7.81
N THR A 103 -10.70 18.90 6.68
CA THR A 103 -11.31 19.47 5.47
C THR A 103 -12.84 19.52 5.56
N THR A 104 -13.44 18.81 6.52
CA THR A 104 -14.89 18.78 6.71
C THR A 104 -15.39 20.01 7.47
N ALA A 105 -14.52 20.67 8.22
CA ALA A 105 -14.86 21.81 9.06
C ALA A 105 -15.26 23.07 8.26
N SER A 106 -14.77 23.23 7.03
CA SER A 106 -15.08 24.39 6.20
C SER A 106 -14.84 24.16 4.71
N VAL A 107 -15.61 24.85 3.87
CA VAL A 107 -15.31 24.96 2.43
C VAL A 107 -14.14 25.89 2.13
N ASP A 108 -13.74 26.72 3.10
CA ASP A 108 -12.61 27.65 3.03
C ASP A 108 -11.35 27.01 3.65
N PRO A 109 -10.32 26.65 2.86
CA PRO A 109 -9.12 25.99 3.36
C PRO A 109 -8.38 26.79 4.45
N ASP A 110 -8.46 28.12 4.41
CA ASP A 110 -7.79 28.98 5.39
C ASP A 110 -8.42 28.88 6.79
N ARG A 111 -9.54 28.15 6.92
CA ARG A 111 -10.24 27.88 8.17
C ARG A 111 -10.13 26.43 8.65
N TRP A 112 -9.42 25.57 7.91
CA TRP A 112 -9.29 24.18 8.31
C TRP A 112 -8.50 24.06 9.62
N PRO A 113 -9.10 23.49 10.67
CA PRO A 113 -8.40 23.34 11.94
C PRO A 113 -7.37 22.22 11.82
N VAL A 114 -6.24 22.41 12.50
CA VAL A 114 -5.23 21.37 12.69
C VAL A 114 -5.75 20.35 13.70
N VAL A 115 -5.58 19.08 13.34
CA VAL A 115 -5.79 17.92 14.21
C VAL A 115 -4.53 17.05 14.19
N LEU A 116 -4.26 16.35 15.28
CA LEU A 116 -3.14 15.42 15.41
C LEU A 116 -3.71 14.04 15.72
N ARG A 117 -3.30 13.03 14.96
CA ARG A 117 -3.61 11.63 15.24
C ARG A 117 -2.44 11.02 16.00
N CYS A 118 -2.69 10.64 17.25
CA CYS A 118 -1.71 10.09 18.17
C CYS A 118 -1.69 8.56 18.12
N GLN A 119 -0.59 7.99 17.65
CA GLN A 119 -0.47 6.53 17.46
C GLN A 119 -0.52 5.79 18.81
N ASP A 120 0.07 6.35 19.86
CA ASP A 120 0.06 5.75 21.20
C ASP A 120 -1.33 5.73 21.85
N ASP A 121 -2.16 6.73 21.54
CA ASP A 121 -3.55 6.76 22.00
C ASP A 121 -4.38 5.71 21.24
N GLU A 122 -4.14 5.57 19.93
CA GLU A 122 -4.78 4.55 19.09
C GLU A 122 -4.43 3.12 19.54
N ASN A 123 -3.13 2.84 19.70
CA ASN A 123 -2.62 1.53 20.14
C ASN A 123 -3.18 1.13 21.52
N ALA A 124 -3.53 2.12 22.34
CA ALA A 124 -4.12 1.90 23.66
C ALA A 124 -5.66 1.93 23.66
N GLY A 125 -6.30 2.00 22.48
CA GLY A 125 -7.76 2.01 22.33
C GLY A 125 -8.45 3.28 22.85
N ARG A 126 -7.73 4.40 22.94
CA ARG A 126 -8.27 5.73 23.31
C ARG A 126 -8.65 6.52 22.05
N ASP A 127 -9.31 7.67 22.21
CA ASP A 127 -9.52 8.62 21.10
C ASP A 127 -8.14 9.09 20.60
N PRO A 128 -7.75 8.74 19.37
CA PRO A 128 -6.43 9.11 18.86
C PRO A 128 -6.37 10.57 18.43
N TRP A 129 -7.48 11.29 18.37
CA TRP A 129 -7.54 12.63 17.80
C TRP A 129 -7.40 13.74 18.83
N ARG A 130 -6.31 14.49 18.74
CA ARG A 130 -6.15 15.78 19.42
C ARG A 130 -6.56 16.90 18.48
N ARG A 131 -7.54 17.70 18.91
CA ARG A 131 -8.16 18.75 18.10
C ARG A 131 -7.70 20.11 18.61
N PHE A 132 -6.93 20.84 17.81
CA PHE A 132 -6.45 22.17 18.18
C PHE A 132 -7.51 23.26 17.95
N GLY A 133 -8.38 23.05 16.95
CA GLY A 133 -9.47 23.97 16.61
C GLY A 133 -9.03 25.24 15.88
N THR A 134 -7.77 25.30 15.43
CA THR A 134 -7.15 26.48 14.81
C THR A 134 -6.38 26.13 13.55
N PRO A 135 -6.24 27.05 12.57
CA PRO A 135 -5.37 26.86 11.39
C PRO A 135 -3.88 26.72 11.75
N LEU A 136 -3.02 26.50 10.74
CA LEU A 136 -1.60 26.16 10.92
C LEU A 136 -0.86 27.21 11.77
N LEU A 137 -0.81 28.47 11.35
CA LEU A 137 -0.02 29.48 12.08
C LEU A 137 -0.49 29.69 13.53
N PRO A 138 -1.79 29.89 13.85
CA PRO A 138 -2.22 30.00 15.24
C PRO A 138 -1.94 28.73 16.07
N THR A 139 -1.96 27.55 15.45
CA THR A 139 -1.59 26.29 16.13
C THR A 139 -0.11 26.29 16.49
N LEU A 140 0.78 26.72 15.59
CA LEU A 140 2.21 26.84 15.88
C LEU A 140 2.49 27.86 17.00
N VAL A 141 1.80 29.01 17.01
CA VAL A 141 1.88 29.99 18.12
C VAL A 141 1.55 29.32 19.45
N ARG A 142 0.45 28.56 19.49
CA ARG A 142 0.02 27.84 20.69
C ARG A 142 1.06 26.81 21.12
N LEU A 143 1.60 26.01 20.18
CA LEU A 143 2.60 24.99 20.50
C LEU A 143 3.89 25.61 21.05
N VAL A 144 4.35 26.73 20.51
CA VAL A 144 5.51 27.47 21.05
C VAL A 144 5.22 27.96 22.48
N ALA A 145 4.02 28.49 22.73
CA ALA A 145 3.62 28.89 24.08
C ALA A 145 3.54 27.71 25.07
N GLU A 146 3.23 26.51 24.56
CA GLU A 146 3.18 25.25 25.32
C GLU A 146 4.55 24.55 25.44
N GLY A 147 5.62 25.12 24.86
CA GLY A 147 7.00 24.67 25.06
C GLY A 147 7.71 24.09 23.83
N LEU A 148 7.10 24.13 22.65
CA LEU A 148 7.79 23.83 21.39
C LEU A 148 8.95 24.81 21.19
N ARG A 149 10.13 24.30 20.87
CA ARG A 149 11.30 25.17 20.62
C ARG A 149 11.06 26.04 19.39
N PRO A 150 11.29 27.37 19.47
CA PRO A 150 11.12 28.29 18.36
C PRO A 150 12.32 28.22 17.39
N SER A 151 12.53 27.05 16.77
CA SER A 151 13.55 26.84 15.75
C SER A 151 12.94 26.18 14.53
N ALA A 152 13.34 26.58 13.32
CA ALA A 152 12.99 25.89 12.09
C ALA A 152 14.25 25.70 11.24
N VAL A 153 14.58 24.45 10.90
CA VAL A 153 15.74 24.11 10.07
C VAL A 153 15.30 23.20 8.93
N ARG A 154 16.06 23.17 7.84
CA ARG A 154 15.80 22.19 6.78
C ARG A 154 15.98 20.79 7.33
N THR A 155 15.04 19.92 7.01
CA THR A 155 15.11 18.52 7.45
C THR A 155 16.37 17.85 6.91
N ALA A 156 17.07 17.13 7.77
CA ALA A 156 18.26 16.36 7.40
C ALA A 156 17.92 15.09 6.61
N PHE A 157 16.64 14.71 6.55
CA PHE A 157 16.16 13.48 5.91
C PHE A 157 15.97 13.60 4.40
N LEU A 158 16.17 14.79 3.83
CA LEU A 158 16.06 15.05 2.40
C LEU A 158 17.43 15.04 1.71
N THR A 159 18.07 13.88 1.72
CA THR A 159 19.43 13.70 1.19
C THR A 159 19.48 13.44 -0.32
N ASP A 160 18.43 12.88 -0.92
CA ASP A 160 18.35 12.55 -2.36
C ASP A 160 17.07 13.11 -2.99
N LEU A 161 16.91 14.43 -2.85
CA LEU A 161 15.77 15.16 -3.42
C LEU A 161 15.75 15.06 -4.94
N GLU A 162 14.58 14.74 -5.48
CA GLU A 162 14.37 14.77 -6.92
C GLU A 162 14.47 16.22 -7.45
N PRO A 163 15.06 16.41 -8.64
CA PRO A 163 15.28 17.74 -9.18
C PRO A 163 13.97 18.35 -9.70
N GLY A 164 13.72 19.60 -9.33
CA GLY A 164 12.59 20.38 -9.85
C GLY A 164 11.34 20.30 -8.98
N ALA A 165 10.21 20.73 -9.54
CA ALA A 165 8.95 20.70 -8.83
C ALA A 165 8.39 19.27 -8.81
N TRP A 166 7.78 18.90 -7.67
CA TRP A 166 7.13 17.60 -7.54
C TRP A 166 6.09 17.38 -8.63
N THR A 167 6.12 16.19 -9.23
CA THR A 167 5.16 15.79 -10.27
C THR A 167 4.13 14.87 -9.63
N PRO A 168 2.84 15.24 -9.63
CA PRO A 168 1.82 14.39 -9.05
C PRO A 168 1.72 13.02 -9.73
N PRO A 169 1.47 11.93 -8.98
CA PRO A 169 1.28 10.62 -9.58
C PRO A 169 0.06 10.62 -10.50
N ALA A 170 0.14 9.82 -11.57
CA ALA A 170 -0.96 9.67 -12.50
C ALA A 170 -2.21 9.17 -11.76
N ARG A 171 -3.37 9.77 -12.06
CA ARG A 171 -4.63 9.26 -11.55
C ARG A 171 -4.97 7.94 -12.22
N ARG A 172 -5.43 6.98 -11.43
CA ARG A 172 -6.02 5.75 -11.93
C ARG A 172 -7.21 6.10 -12.84
N PRO A 173 -7.34 5.48 -14.02
CA PRO A 173 -8.51 5.65 -14.86
C PRO A 173 -9.79 5.19 -14.14
N GLU A 174 -10.90 5.87 -14.41
CA GLU A 174 -12.22 5.45 -13.92
C GLU A 174 -12.57 4.02 -14.39
N PRO A 175 -13.10 3.16 -13.50
CA PRO A 175 -13.54 1.82 -13.87
C PRO A 175 -14.59 1.85 -14.98
N THR A 176 -14.38 1.03 -16.01
CA THR A 176 -15.30 0.86 -17.15
C THR A 176 -16.63 0.20 -16.73
N PRO A 177 -17.72 0.35 -17.51
CA PRO A 177 -18.97 -0.37 -17.26
C PRO A 177 -18.79 -1.89 -17.18
N GLU A 178 -17.91 -2.45 -18.01
CA GLU A 178 -17.57 -3.88 -18.03
C GLU A 178 -16.91 -4.30 -16.71
N GLN A 179 -15.93 -3.53 -16.23
CA GLN A 179 -15.29 -3.79 -14.92
C GLN A 179 -16.28 -3.68 -13.77
N ARG A 180 -17.19 -2.70 -13.80
CA ARG A 180 -18.23 -2.55 -12.77
C ARG A 180 -19.22 -3.72 -12.78
N ALA A 181 -19.58 -4.23 -13.95
CA ALA A 181 -20.42 -5.42 -14.08
C ALA A 181 -19.71 -6.67 -13.52
N ALA A 182 -18.44 -6.88 -13.90
CA ALA A 182 -17.62 -7.98 -13.41
C ALA A 182 -17.33 -7.88 -11.90
N PHE A 183 -17.27 -6.67 -11.35
CA PHE A 183 -17.15 -6.45 -9.91
C PHE A 183 -18.43 -6.86 -9.17
N ALA A 184 -19.60 -6.57 -9.74
CA ALA A 184 -20.87 -6.85 -9.08
C ALA A 184 -21.20 -8.36 -9.03
N GLU A 185 -20.95 -9.09 -10.12
CA GLU A 185 -21.34 -10.50 -10.23
C GLU A 185 -20.49 -11.27 -11.25
N GLY A 186 -20.72 -12.59 -11.31
CA GLY A 186 -20.01 -13.52 -12.19
C GLY A 186 -18.93 -14.34 -11.46
N SER A 187 -18.48 -15.40 -12.12
CA SER A 187 -17.48 -16.35 -11.64
C SER A 187 -16.51 -16.72 -12.77
N GLY A 188 -15.41 -17.39 -12.42
CA GLY A 188 -14.46 -17.91 -13.40
C GLY A 188 -13.49 -16.88 -14.00
N LEU A 189 -12.55 -17.38 -14.82
CA LEU A 189 -11.47 -16.61 -15.43
C LEU A 189 -11.96 -15.44 -16.31
N GLU A 190 -13.03 -15.64 -17.08
CA GLU A 190 -13.58 -14.57 -17.95
C GLU A 190 -14.07 -13.37 -17.15
N THR A 191 -14.73 -13.61 -16.02
CA THR A 191 -15.17 -12.54 -15.11
C THR A 191 -13.96 -11.83 -14.50
N LEU A 192 -12.93 -12.59 -14.11
CA LEU A 192 -11.70 -12.02 -13.58
C LEU A 192 -10.97 -11.15 -14.62
N ILE A 193 -10.88 -11.59 -15.88
CA ILE A 193 -10.31 -10.82 -17.01
C ILE A 193 -11.11 -9.54 -17.27
N ALA A 194 -12.44 -9.61 -17.20
CA ALA A 194 -13.29 -8.42 -17.36
C ALA A 194 -13.09 -7.42 -16.22
N LEU A 195 -12.83 -7.90 -15.00
CA LEU A 195 -12.59 -7.06 -13.83
C LEU A 195 -11.18 -6.44 -13.82
N VAL A 196 -10.16 -7.26 -14.02
CA VAL A 196 -8.74 -6.88 -14.02
C VAL A 196 -8.13 -7.33 -15.34
N PRO A 197 -8.03 -6.45 -16.35
CA PRO A 197 -7.49 -6.84 -17.65
C PRO A 197 -6.06 -7.41 -17.55
N PRO A 198 -5.75 -8.51 -18.24
CA PRO A 198 -4.43 -9.13 -18.23
C PRO A 198 -3.37 -8.24 -18.90
N PRO A 199 -2.07 -8.44 -18.58
CA PRO A 199 -1.00 -7.77 -19.30
C PRO A 199 -0.96 -8.20 -20.77
N ALA A 200 -0.46 -7.32 -21.63
CA ALA A 200 -0.31 -7.62 -23.06
C ALA A 200 0.68 -8.77 -23.34
N ALA A 201 1.64 -8.98 -22.45
CA ALA A 201 2.63 -10.05 -22.50
C ALA A 201 2.79 -10.65 -21.09
N PRO A 202 2.08 -11.75 -20.76
CA PRO A 202 2.24 -12.43 -19.48
C PRO A 202 3.61 -13.12 -19.39
N ASP A 203 4.29 -12.96 -18.26
CA ASP A 203 5.54 -13.67 -18.00
C ASP A 203 5.26 -15.07 -17.49
N LEU A 204 5.67 -16.07 -18.27
CA LEU A 204 5.59 -17.47 -17.88
C LEU A 204 6.96 -18.04 -17.50
N GLY A 205 8.07 -17.37 -17.82
CA GLY A 205 9.41 -17.96 -17.83
C GLY A 205 9.78 -18.65 -19.16
N GLU A 206 10.97 -19.24 -19.20
CA GLU A 206 11.61 -19.72 -20.44
C GLU A 206 11.32 -21.20 -20.77
N HIS A 207 10.79 -21.97 -19.82
CA HIS A 207 10.57 -23.41 -19.97
C HIS A 207 9.15 -23.76 -20.43
N THR A 208 8.82 -25.05 -20.41
CA THR A 208 7.51 -25.59 -20.82
C THR A 208 6.76 -26.15 -19.63
N TRP A 209 5.44 -26.29 -19.76
CA TRP A 209 4.62 -26.96 -18.74
C TRP A 209 5.07 -28.40 -18.48
N ASP A 210 5.50 -29.13 -19.50
CA ASP A 210 6.01 -30.51 -19.33
C ASP A 210 7.30 -30.53 -18.48
N TRP A 211 8.19 -29.55 -18.65
CA TRP A 211 9.37 -29.38 -17.78
C TRP A 211 8.96 -29.15 -16.32
N LEU A 212 7.98 -28.29 -16.09
CA LEU A 212 7.49 -28.01 -14.74
C LEU A 212 6.85 -29.25 -14.11
N TYR A 213 6.03 -29.99 -14.86
CA TYR A 213 5.37 -31.20 -14.37
C TYR A 213 6.36 -32.32 -14.03
N GLU A 214 7.43 -32.48 -14.83
CA GLU A 214 8.50 -33.42 -14.54
C GLU A 214 9.23 -33.03 -13.25
N ARG A 215 9.52 -31.73 -13.05
CA ARG A 215 10.20 -31.23 -11.86
C ARG A 215 9.36 -31.35 -10.59
N LEU A 216 8.08 -30.99 -10.64
CA LEU A 216 7.16 -31.10 -9.51
C LEU A 216 6.73 -32.55 -9.22
N GLY A 217 6.85 -33.45 -10.21
CA GLY A 217 6.36 -34.82 -10.13
C GLY A 217 4.84 -34.95 -10.20
N THR A 218 4.14 -33.90 -10.65
CA THR A 218 2.69 -33.86 -10.77
C THR A 218 2.25 -32.85 -11.82
N ARG A 219 1.04 -33.02 -12.36
CA ARG A 219 0.35 -31.94 -13.07
C ARG A 219 -0.24 -30.95 -12.07
N LEU A 220 -0.50 -29.73 -12.54
CA LEU A 220 -1.19 -28.68 -11.79
C LEU A 220 -2.66 -28.60 -12.23
N PRO A 221 -3.54 -27.98 -11.42
CA PRO A 221 -4.92 -27.74 -11.81
C PRO A 221 -5.02 -26.98 -13.13
N THR A 222 -5.95 -27.39 -13.98
CA THR A 222 -6.18 -26.82 -15.32
C THR A 222 -6.49 -25.32 -15.23
N GLU A 223 -7.30 -24.92 -14.24
CA GLU A 223 -7.65 -23.53 -13.99
C GLU A 223 -6.42 -22.66 -13.71
N TYR A 224 -5.45 -23.16 -12.94
CA TYR A 224 -4.20 -22.43 -12.70
C TYR A 224 -3.38 -22.26 -13.97
N VAL A 225 -3.28 -23.31 -14.78
CA VAL A 225 -2.54 -23.26 -16.04
C VAL A 225 -3.16 -22.21 -16.99
N ASP A 226 -4.49 -22.17 -17.09
CA ASP A 226 -5.19 -21.20 -17.94
C ASP A 226 -5.13 -19.78 -17.37
N PHE A 227 -5.21 -19.63 -16.04
CA PHE A 227 -4.98 -18.36 -15.34
C PHE A 227 -3.56 -17.82 -15.61
N MET A 228 -2.52 -18.65 -15.47
CA MET A 228 -1.14 -18.22 -15.70
C MET A 228 -0.89 -17.89 -17.16
N LYS A 229 -1.50 -18.59 -18.13
CA LYS A 229 -1.43 -18.20 -19.55
C LYS A 229 -2.02 -16.82 -19.81
N ALA A 230 -3.02 -16.39 -19.04
CA ALA A 230 -3.64 -15.08 -19.18
C ALA A 230 -2.84 -13.99 -18.47
N TYR A 231 -2.43 -14.21 -17.22
CA TYR A 231 -1.81 -13.18 -16.38
C TYR A 231 -0.29 -13.27 -16.28
N GLY A 232 0.26 -14.48 -16.27
CA GLY A 232 1.66 -14.72 -15.94
C GLY A 232 1.98 -14.42 -14.48
N ALA A 233 3.27 -14.28 -14.19
CA ALA A 233 3.79 -13.87 -12.90
C ALA A 233 3.49 -12.39 -12.61
N GLY A 234 3.21 -12.07 -11.35
CA GLY A 234 2.94 -10.69 -10.94
C GLY A 234 2.29 -10.59 -9.58
N CYS A 235 1.96 -9.37 -9.18
CA CYS A 235 1.37 -9.05 -7.89
C CYS A 235 -0.07 -8.55 -8.04
N TRP A 236 -0.98 -9.13 -7.26
CA TRP A 236 -2.37 -8.74 -7.16
C TRP A 236 -2.59 -7.80 -5.97
N ALA A 237 -3.24 -6.66 -6.24
CA ALA A 237 -3.61 -5.64 -5.25
C ALA A 237 -2.43 -5.24 -4.32
N ASP A 238 -1.21 -5.18 -4.88
CA ASP A 238 0.05 -4.91 -4.17
C ASP A 238 0.29 -5.83 -2.95
N TRP A 239 -0.36 -6.99 -2.91
CA TRP A 239 -0.39 -7.89 -1.76
C TRP A 239 0.02 -9.33 -2.10
N LEU A 240 -0.58 -9.94 -3.12
CA LEU A 240 -0.44 -11.37 -3.41
C LEU A 240 0.37 -11.60 -4.69
N SER A 241 1.58 -12.13 -4.52
CA SER A 241 2.55 -12.42 -5.58
C SER A 241 2.39 -13.84 -6.12
N PHE A 242 2.21 -13.97 -7.44
CA PHE A 242 2.22 -15.26 -8.14
C PHE A 242 3.60 -15.51 -8.72
N ASN A 243 4.22 -16.64 -8.35
CA ASN A 243 5.56 -17.00 -8.80
C ASN A 243 5.59 -17.29 -10.31
N THR A 244 6.71 -17.01 -10.96
CA THR A 244 6.91 -17.37 -12.37
C THR A 244 6.87 -18.89 -12.54
N PRO A 245 5.95 -19.43 -13.36
CA PRO A 245 5.67 -20.87 -13.33
C PRO A 245 6.74 -21.70 -14.04
N LEU A 246 7.29 -21.22 -15.15
CA LEU A 246 8.22 -21.93 -16.03
C LEU A 246 9.65 -21.36 -15.97
N GLY A 247 10.01 -20.78 -14.82
CA GLY A 247 11.33 -20.22 -14.59
C GLY A 247 12.20 -21.10 -13.64
N PRO A 248 13.53 -21.04 -13.76
CA PRO A 248 14.45 -21.79 -12.90
C PRO A 248 15.02 -21.00 -11.71
N ASP A 249 14.71 -19.71 -11.58
CA ASP A 249 15.27 -18.83 -10.56
C ASP A 249 14.67 -19.10 -9.17
N LYS A 250 15.40 -18.71 -8.13
CA LYS A 250 15.06 -19.04 -6.73
C LYS A 250 13.71 -18.52 -6.22
N TYR A 251 13.07 -17.60 -6.95
CA TYR A 251 11.75 -17.04 -6.64
C TYR A 251 10.64 -17.58 -7.57
N ASP A 252 11.00 -18.47 -8.49
CA ASP A 252 10.09 -19.13 -9.41
C ASP A 252 9.44 -20.34 -8.74
N LEU A 253 8.34 -20.80 -9.32
CA LEU A 253 7.43 -21.75 -8.70
C LEU A 253 8.13 -23.00 -8.16
N ALA A 254 8.86 -23.74 -9.00
CA ALA A 254 9.45 -25.01 -8.58
C ALA A 254 10.54 -24.84 -7.50
N PRO A 255 11.51 -23.90 -7.63
CA PRO A 255 12.44 -23.60 -6.54
C PRO A 255 11.77 -23.14 -5.24
N VAL A 256 10.69 -22.35 -5.31
CA VAL A 256 9.91 -21.94 -4.11
C VAL A 256 9.24 -23.13 -3.44
N VAL A 257 8.62 -24.04 -4.21
CA VAL A 257 8.03 -25.29 -3.69
C VAL A 257 9.09 -26.12 -2.94
N GLU A 258 10.28 -26.28 -3.52
CA GLU A 258 11.40 -27.01 -2.91
C GLU A 258 11.85 -26.35 -1.61
N TRP A 259 12.18 -25.05 -1.65
CA TRP A 259 12.70 -24.29 -0.52
C TRP A 259 11.69 -24.18 0.63
N PHE A 260 10.46 -23.76 0.33
CA PHE A 260 9.44 -23.59 1.35
C PHE A 260 9.04 -24.94 1.96
N GLY A 261 8.98 -25.99 1.14
CA GLY A 261 8.72 -27.34 1.60
C GLY A 261 9.76 -27.83 2.61
N ASP A 262 11.04 -27.67 2.31
CA ASP A 262 12.14 -28.02 3.23
C ASP A 262 12.06 -27.21 4.53
N ALA A 263 11.87 -25.88 4.42
CA ALA A 263 11.73 -25.00 5.57
C ALA A 263 10.51 -25.35 6.43
N TYR A 264 9.39 -25.76 5.82
CA TYR A 264 8.20 -26.19 6.55
C TYR A 264 8.42 -27.54 7.25
N ARG A 265 9.05 -28.53 6.61
CA ARG A 265 9.35 -29.84 7.26
C ARG A 265 10.22 -29.69 8.52
N ASP A 266 11.23 -28.82 8.45
CA ASP A 266 12.09 -28.49 9.60
C ASP A 266 11.32 -27.76 10.71
N ARG A 267 10.42 -26.83 10.37
CA ARG A 267 9.50 -26.19 11.32
C ARG A 267 8.52 -27.19 11.94
N ARG A 268 7.94 -28.09 11.15
CA ARG A 268 7.02 -29.15 11.58
C ARG A 268 7.65 -30.14 12.55
N THR A 269 8.92 -30.47 12.37
CA THR A 269 9.63 -31.35 13.30
C THR A 269 9.83 -30.70 14.68
N ARG A 270 10.08 -29.39 14.71
CA ARG A 270 10.34 -28.64 15.95
C ARG A 270 9.07 -28.12 16.63
N PHE A 271 8.07 -27.77 15.82
CA PHE A 271 6.85 -27.08 16.24
C PHE A 271 5.61 -27.65 15.53
N PRO A 272 5.31 -28.96 15.68
CA PRO A 272 4.22 -29.61 14.97
C PRO A 272 2.84 -29.00 15.27
N GLN A 273 2.64 -28.44 16.46
CA GLN A 273 1.41 -27.76 16.86
C GLN A 273 1.10 -26.50 16.04
N PHE A 274 2.11 -25.88 15.42
CA PHE A 274 1.96 -24.70 14.57
C PHE A 274 2.11 -25.04 13.07
N ASN A 275 2.48 -26.27 12.74
CA ASN A 275 2.76 -26.70 11.37
C ASN A 275 2.10 -28.08 11.11
N PRO A 276 0.76 -28.16 11.16
CA PRO A 276 0.06 -29.44 11.19
C PRO A 276 0.01 -30.15 9.84
N LEU A 277 0.22 -29.43 8.73
CA LEU A 277 0.01 -29.94 7.39
C LEU A 277 1.16 -30.86 6.93
N ALA A 278 0.82 -31.81 6.06
CA ALA A 278 1.82 -32.52 5.26
C ALA A 278 2.41 -31.57 4.19
N VAL A 279 3.57 -31.91 3.65
CA VAL A 279 4.24 -31.12 2.60
C VAL A 279 4.41 -32.01 1.37
N TRP A 280 4.03 -31.53 0.18
CA TRP A 280 4.27 -32.27 -1.07
C TRP A 280 5.73 -32.76 -1.15
N PRO A 281 6.02 -34.02 -1.52
CA PRO A 281 5.13 -35.03 -2.11
C PRO A 281 4.46 -35.99 -1.11
N GLU A 282 4.40 -35.65 0.17
CA GLU A 282 3.57 -36.43 1.11
C GLU A 282 2.09 -36.40 0.67
N PRO A 283 1.33 -37.52 0.76
CA PRO A 283 -0.10 -37.51 0.43
C PRO A 283 -0.87 -36.47 1.24
N GLY A 284 -1.72 -35.68 0.55
CA GLY A 284 -2.42 -34.53 1.15
C GLY A 284 -1.51 -33.37 1.55
N GLY A 285 -0.26 -33.38 1.10
CA GLY A 285 0.68 -32.30 1.36
C GLY A 285 0.31 -31.04 0.60
N PHE A 286 0.62 -29.87 1.17
CA PHE A 286 0.40 -28.63 0.46
C PHE A 286 1.48 -28.41 -0.62
N LEU A 287 1.12 -27.73 -1.70
CA LEU A 287 1.99 -27.29 -2.80
C LEU A 287 1.79 -25.77 -3.00
N PRO A 288 2.76 -24.92 -2.63
CA PRO A 288 2.65 -23.46 -2.74
C PRO A 288 2.77 -22.98 -4.20
N PHE A 289 2.10 -21.88 -4.53
CA PHE A 289 2.19 -21.26 -5.86
C PHE A 289 2.12 -19.73 -5.87
N ALA A 290 1.80 -19.12 -4.74
CA ALA A 290 1.77 -17.68 -4.56
C ALA A 290 2.06 -17.32 -3.09
N ASP A 291 2.54 -16.12 -2.84
CA ASP A 291 2.88 -15.63 -1.52
C ASP A 291 2.42 -14.18 -1.27
N SER A 292 1.99 -13.89 -0.04
CA SER A 292 1.68 -12.51 0.38
C SER A 292 2.97 -11.74 0.64
N ILE A 293 2.92 -10.41 0.63
CA ILE A 293 4.05 -9.55 1.06
C ILE A 293 4.51 -9.83 2.51
N ASP A 294 3.64 -10.41 3.34
CA ASP A 294 3.95 -10.83 4.71
C ASP A 294 4.54 -12.25 4.77
N GLY A 295 4.51 -13.00 3.67
CA GLY A 295 5.09 -14.34 3.54
C GLY A 295 4.13 -15.48 3.88
N ASP A 296 2.83 -15.22 3.89
CA ASP A 296 1.80 -16.27 3.88
C ASP A 296 1.80 -16.96 2.51
N GLN A 297 1.62 -18.28 2.46
CA GLN A 297 1.62 -19.02 1.20
C GLN A 297 0.20 -19.39 0.79
N LEU A 298 -0.17 -19.10 -0.44
CA LEU A 298 -1.35 -19.70 -1.06
C LEU A 298 -0.92 -20.99 -1.77
N CYS A 299 -1.61 -22.07 -1.41
CA CYS A 299 -1.25 -23.43 -1.77
C CYS A 299 -2.47 -24.22 -2.26
N TRP A 300 -2.21 -25.32 -2.96
CA TRP A 300 -3.16 -26.44 -3.04
C TRP A 300 -2.86 -27.46 -1.96
N LEU A 301 -3.88 -28.10 -1.39
CA LEU A 301 -3.71 -29.41 -0.76
C LEU A 301 -3.84 -30.47 -1.84
N THR A 302 -2.84 -31.34 -1.99
CA THR A 302 -2.89 -32.40 -3.01
C THR A 302 -3.79 -33.56 -2.58
N GLU A 303 -5.07 -33.26 -2.38
CA GLU A 303 -6.15 -34.15 -1.96
C GLU A 303 -7.22 -34.20 -3.07
N GLY A 304 -7.63 -35.41 -3.47
CA GLY A 304 -8.59 -35.58 -4.55
C GLY A 304 -8.16 -36.66 -5.55
N ALA A 305 -9.00 -36.92 -6.56
CA ALA A 305 -8.70 -37.91 -7.58
C ALA A 305 -7.77 -37.35 -8.67
N THR A 306 -7.88 -36.05 -8.93
CA THR A 306 -7.13 -35.31 -9.94
C THR A 306 -6.66 -33.96 -9.39
N PRO A 307 -5.67 -33.30 -10.02
CA PRO A 307 -5.27 -31.95 -9.63
C PRO A 307 -6.42 -30.94 -9.65
N ASP A 308 -7.42 -31.11 -10.51
CA ASP A 308 -8.59 -30.22 -10.56
C ASP A 308 -9.51 -30.35 -9.33
N ASP A 309 -9.33 -31.39 -8.50
CA ASP A 309 -10.07 -31.59 -7.26
C ASP A 309 -9.36 -30.97 -6.04
N TRP A 310 -8.12 -30.48 -6.21
CA TRP A 310 -7.28 -30.03 -5.10
C TRP A 310 -7.82 -28.74 -4.47
N PRO A 311 -8.19 -28.76 -3.17
CA PRO A 311 -8.69 -27.56 -2.53
C PRO A 311 -7.56 -26.56 -2.26
N LEU A 312 -7.91 -25.29 -2.31
CA LEU A 312 -7.00 -24.19 -1.97
C LEU A 312 -6.86 -24.06 -0.46
N ILE A 313 -5.70 -23.58 0.00
CA ILE A 313 -5.45 -23.28 1.41
C ILE A 313 -4.43 -22.15 1.53
N VAL A 314 -4.57 -21.32 2.56
CA VAL A 314 -3.50 -20.42 2.99
C VAL A 314 -2.70 -21.08 4.11
N VAL A 315 -1.38 -21.13 3.97
CA VAL A 315 -0.43 -21.48 5.03
C VAL A 315 0.11 -20.18 5.63
N PRO A 316 -0.48 -19.67 6.72
CA PRO A 316 -0.11 -18.36 7.25
C PRO A 316 1.25 -18.39 7.95
N ARG A 317 1.96 -17.26 7.91
CA ARG A 317 3.24 -17.10 8.59
C ARG A 317 3.08 -16.75 10.07
N HIS A 318 2.06 -15.94 10.38
CA HIS A 318 1.88 -15.31 11.69
C HIS A 318 0.57 -15.69 12.40
N ALA A 319 -0.21 -16.63 11.84
CA ALA A 319 -1.47 -17.09 12.39
C ALA A 319 -1.55 -18.62 12.49
N GLN A 320 -2.63 -19.12 13.11
CA GLN A 320 -2.93 -20.56 13.10
C GLN A 320 -3.49 -20.98 11.74
N GLN A 321 -3.20 -22.21 11.34
CA GLN A 321 -3.71 -22.80 10.09
C GLN A 321 -5.24 -22.82 10.09
N GLY A 322 -5.85 -22.16 9.10
CA GLY A 322 -7.29 -22.19 8.83
C GLY A 322 -7.72 -23.42 8.01
N PRO A 323 -9.05 -23.58 7.78
CA PRO A 323 -9.56 -24.61 6.87
C PRO A 323 -9.21 -24.31 5.40
N PRO A 324 -9.41 -25.26 4.48
CA PRO A 324 -9.34 -25.00 3.05
C PRO A 324 -10.29 -23.87 2.62
N LEU A 325 -9.89 -23.11 1.61
CA LEU A 325 -10.67 -21.99 1.07
C LEU A 325 -11.88 -22.52 0.28
N PRO A 326 -13.03 -21.82 0.32
CA PRO A 326 -14.20 -22.21 -0.45
C PRO A 326 -14.05 -21.80 -1.92
N GLY A 327 -14.25 -22.73 -2.84
CA GLY A 327 -14.34 -22.44 -4.28
C GLY A 327 -13.04 -22.68 -5.05
N THR A 328 -13.01 -22.18 -6.28
CA THR A 328 -11.88 -22.33 -7.21
C THR A 328 -10.92 -21.14 -7.10
N LEU A 329 -9.76 -21.19 -7.78
CA LEU A 329 -8.76 -20.11 -7.72
C LEU A 329 -9.35 -18.78 -8.17
N THR A 330 -10.03 -18.76 -9.32
CA THR A 330 -10.57 -17.50 -9.83
C THR A 330 -11.72 -16.98 -8.99
N ASP A 331 -12.53 -17.87 -8.41
CA ASP A 331 -13.66 -17.46 -7.56
C ASP A 331 -13.18 -16.92 -6.21
N VAL A 332 -12.16 -17.53 -5.60
CA VAL A 332 -11.51 -17.01 -4.39
C VAL A 332 -10.89 -15.63 -4.67
N LEU A 333 -10.19 -15.46 -5.79
CA LEU A 333 -9.62 -14.16 -6.16
C LEU A 333 -10.73 -13.11 -6.40
N LEU A 334 -11.81 -13.47 -7.11
CA LEU A 334 -12.94 -12.57 -7.33
C LEU A 334 -13.58 -12.15 -6.01
N ASP A 335 -13.88 -13.09 -5.12
CA ASP A 335 -14.51 -12.77 -3.83
C ASP A 335 -13.58 -11.95 -2.93
N TRP A 336 -12.27 -12.21 -2.97
CA TRP A 336 -11.27 -11.41 -2.27
C TRP A 336 -11.19 -9.97 -2.80
N LEU A 337 -11.05 -9.80 -4.12
CA LEU A 337 -10.98 -8.49 -4.78
C LEU A 337 -12.28 -7.68 -4.60
N ARG A 338 -13.43 -8.35 -4.53
CA ARG A 338 -14.74 -7.72 -4.22
C ARG A 338 -14.92 -7.36 -2.74
N GLY A 339 -14.02 -7.82 -1.87
CA GLY A 339 -14.16 -7.66 -0.42
C GLY A 339 -15.24 -8.56 0.21
N HIS A 340 -15.74 -9.56 -0.52
CA HIS A 340 -16.70 -10.55 -0.03
C HIS A 340 -16.03 -11.67 0.77
N PHE A 341 -14.71 -11.81 0.63
CA PHE A 341 -13.92 -12.82 1.31
C PHE A 341 -12.67 -12.21 1.96
N THR A 342 -12.41 -12.61 3.21
CA THR A 342 -11.21 -12.22 3.95
C THR A 342 -10.77 -13.37 4.85
N THR A 343 -9.47 -13.62 4.93
CA THR A 343 -8.86 -14.58 5.84
C THR A 343 -7.43 -14.14 6.15
N GLU A 344 -6.78 -14.75 7.14
CA GLU A 344 -5.32 -14.61 7.33
C GLU A 344 -4.59 -14.89 6.00
N GLY A 345 -3.71 -13.98 5.59
CA GLY A 345 -3.01 -13.98 4.28
C GLY A 345 -3.78 -13.36 3.10
N LEU A 346 -5.10 -13.15 3.21
CA LEU A 346 -5.94 -12.45 2.22
C LEU A 346 -6.80 -11.40 2.94
N PRO A 347 -6.22 -10.23 3.29
CA PRO A 347 -6.90 -9.18 4.04
C PRO A 347 -7.90 -8.42 3.15
N ARG A 348 -8.64 -7.47 3.71
CA ARG A 348 -9.46 -6.57 2.88
C ARG A 348 -8.55 -5.75 1.96
N VAL A 349 -8.93 -5.67 0.68
CA VAL A 349 -8.22 -4.87 -0.32
C VAL A 349 -8.47 -3.37 -0.12
N ALA A 350 -9.66 -3.01 0.37
CA ALA A 350 -10.12 -1.65 0.57
C ALA A 350 -10.82 -1.47 1.92
N GLU A 351 -10.71 -0.28 2.49
CA GLU A 351 -11.46 0.09 3.69
C GLU A 351 -12.96 0.24 3.39
N PRO A 352 -13.87 0.11 4.38
CA PRO A 352 -15.32 0.15 4.13
C PRO A 352 -15.84 1.44 3.48
N HIS A 353 -15.09 2.54 3.56
CA HIS A 353 -15.42 3.83 2.93
C HIS A 353 -14.79 4.04 1.56
N GLU A 354 -13.94 3.13 1.10
CA GLU A 354 -13.27 3.18 -0.20
C GLU A 354 -14.06 2.42 -1.28
N ASP A 355 -13.90 2.82 -2.54
CA ASP A 355 -14.33 1.99 -3.68
C ASP A 355 -13.22 0.97 -3.95
N ALA A 356 -13.48 -0.33 -3.72
CA ALA A 356 -12.48 -1.37 -3.95
C ALA A 356 -11.95 -1.39 -5.39
N LEU A 357 -12.73 -0.91 -6.37
CA LEU A 357 -12.29 -0.77 -7.75
C LEU A 357 -11.06 0.15 -7.91
N ASP A 358 -10.83 1.05 -6.97
CA ASP A 358 -9.66 1.94 -6.96
C ASP A 358 -8.38 1.25 -6.46
N HIS A 359 -8.50 0.09 -5.80
CA HIS A 359 -7.40 -0.61 -5.12
C HIS A 359 -7.10 -1.99 -5.70
N ILE A 360 -8.05 -2.64 -6.39
CA ILE A 360 -7.78 -3.93 -7.05
C ILE A 360 -6.89 -3.75 -8.27
N GLY A 361 -6.04 -4.71 -8.61
CA GLY A 361 -5.21 -4.60 -9.81
C GLY A 361 -4.23 -5.75 -9.94
N PHE A 362 -3.56 -5.80 -11.08
CA PHE A 362 -2.48 -6.76 -11.34
C PHE A 362 -1.27 -6.03 -11.93
N ALA A 363 -0.12 -6.19 -11.29
CA ALA A 363 1.16 -5.67 -11.74
C ALA A 363 2.06 -6.86 -12.17
N PRO A 364 2.33 -7.05 -13.47
CA PRO A 364 3.24 -8.10 -13.91
C PRO A 364 4.64 -7.84 -13.37
N PHE A 365 5.39 -8.90 -13.03
CA PHE A 365 6.81 -8.74 -12.73
C PHE A 365 7.55 -8.31 -13.99
N VAL A 366 8.34 -7.25 -13.89
CA VAL A 366 9.10 -6.72 -15.03
C VAL A 366 10.34 -7.61 -15.21
N VAL A 367 10.46 -8.22 -16.39
CA VAL A 367 11.66 -8.94 -16.85
C VAL A 367 12.67 -7.97 -17.45
#